data_AF-A0AAE1Z0I9-F1
#
_entry.id   AF-A0AAE1Z0I9-F1
#
_cell.length_a   1.000
_cell.length_b   1.000
_cell.length_c   1.000
_cell.angle_alpha   90.00
_cell.angle_beta   90.00
_cell.angle_gamma   90.00
#
_symmetry.space_group_name_H-M   'P 1'
#
loop_
_entity.id
_entity.type
_entity.pdbx_description
1 polymer ?
#
loop_
_entity_poly.entity_id
_entity_poly.type
_entity_poly.pdbx_seq_one_letter_code
_entity_poly.pdbx_strand_id
1 'polypeptide(L)'
;MSAFVGKYAEELIKNAKYIATPGKGILAADESTGTIGKRLASINVENIESNRQALRELLFTSPSSLSYLSGVILFEETLYQKTSDGKPFVDVLQENNVIPGIKVDKGTVDIAGTNGETTTQGFDSLGARCQQYYKAGARFAKWRAVLKIGPTEPSELSIQQNAQGLARYAIICQENGLVPIVEPEILTDGSHDIKKCAAVTETVLAAVYKALNDHHVLLEGTLLKPNMVTPGSDSPKVAPEVIAEYTVTALRRTVPPAVPGIVFLSGGQSEEEATVNLNAMNKLDVLKPWTLSFSFGRALQQSTLKTWAGKKENVGKAQAAFLARCKANSEATLGKYTGGSGGDSSTQSLYEKGYNSLQPIDELPPKLQDIVKLFQGVQEPKYKAYLDNDKNVIFEADSDSVLTKGLAALLVQGLSGQPLEQIVRVSPDFVVLLGLQQTEEAHDSSNHVPEKRRVENPNLAMNGGIGNLNSGETPNDLKKDSGSGSVLGSRGMRIKETLEKELSPVELEVDDISHQHAGLIGSDGATHFNIKVVSQEL
;
A
#
# COMPACT_ATOMS: atom_id res chain seq x y z
N MET A 1 16.34 -16.89 16.33
CA MET A 1 16.38 -17.83 15.18
C MET A 1 17.31 -17.25 14.12
N SER A 2 17.90 -18.07 13.24
CA SER A 2 18.77 -17.62 12.15
C SER A 2 17.99 -16.90 11.06
N ALA A 3 18.63 -15.97 10.32
CA ALA A 3 18.06 -15.38 9.12
C ALA A 3 17.80 -16.46 8.05
N PHE A 4 16.79 -16.25 7.21
CA PHE A 4 16.57 -17.06 6.01
C PHE A 4 17.54 -16.63 4.92
N VAL A 5 18.34 -17.57 4.44
CA VAL A 5 19.35 -17.32 3.41
C VAL A 5 18.84 -17.89 2.08
N GLY A 6 18.19 -17.02 1.30
CA GLY A 6 17.70 -17.36 -0.04
C GLY A 6 18.77 -17.29 -1.12
N LYS A 7 18.41 -17.66 -2.36
CA LYS A 7 19.33 -17.71 -3.52
C LYS A 7 20.00 -16.38 -3.89
N TYR A 8 19.45 -15.25 -3.45
CA TYR A 8 19.99 -13.91 -3.72
C TYR A 8 20.86 -13.36 -2.58
N ALA A 9 21.12 -14.12 -1.51
CA ALA A 9 21.76 -13.60 -0.30
C ALA A 9 23.07 -12.85 -0.56
N GLU A 10 23.99 -13.43 -1.35
CA GLU A 10 25.27 -12.76 -1.68
C GLU A 10 25.08 -11.47 -2.49
N GLU A 11 24.15 -11.48 -3.45
CA GLU A 11 23.82 -10.29 -4.26
C GLU A 11 23.19 -9.19 -3.41
N LEU A 12 22.28 -9.55 -2.51
CA LEU A 12 21.66 -8.61 -1.57
C LEU A 12 22.71 -7.94 -0.69
N ILE A 13 23.60 -8.73 -0.08
CA ILE A 13 24.69 -8.22 0.76
C ILE A 13 25.62 -7.30 -0.04
N LYS A 14 25.99 -7.70 -1.26
CA LYS A 14 26.86 -6.91 -2.15
C LYS A 14 26.20 -5.57 -2.52
N ASN A 15 24.94 -5.59 -2.94
CA ASN A 15 24.23 -4.39 -3.35
C ASN A 15 23.96 -3.45 -2.17
N ALA A 16 23.56 -3.99 -1.01
CA ALA A 16 23.35 -3.19 0.20
C ALA A 16 24.64 -2.50 0.67
N LYS A 17 25.78 -3.21 0.67
CA LYS A 17 27.11 -2.62 0.92
C LYS A 17 27.50 -1.57 -0.11
N TYR A 18 27.23 -1.81 -1.40
CA TYR A 18 27.51 -0.83 -2.45
C TYR A 18 26.69 0.46 -2.26
N ILE A 19 25.39 0.32 -1.96
CA ILE A 19 24.53 1.46 -1.68
C ILE A 19 25.06 2.26 -0.47
N ALA A 20 25.58 1.56 0.55
CA ALA A 20 26.20 2.13 1.74
C ALA A 20 27.68 2.57 1.57
N THR A 21 28.15 2.82 0.34
CA THR A 21 29.53 3.29 0.10
C THR A 21 29.75 4.68 0.71
N PRO A 22 30.79 4.89 1.54
CA PRO A 22 31.15 6.21 2.05
C PRO A 22 31.39 7.22 0.91
N GLY A 23 30.89 8.45 1.05
CA GLY A 23 30.94 9.45 -0.02
C GLY A 23 29.79 9.35 -1.03
N LYS A 24 28.87 8.38 -0.88
CA LYS A 24 27.70 8.25 -1.75
C LYS A 24 26.41 8.15 -0.95
N GLY A 25 25.29 8.47 -1.59
CA GLY A 25 23.95 8.26 -1.05
C GLY A 25 22.90 8.03 -2.13
N ILE A 26 21.64 8.14 -1.76
CA ILE A 26 20.49 7.81 -2.62
C ILE A 26 19.73 9.08 -2.99
N LEU A 27 19.41 9.23 -4.29
CA LEU A 27 18.39 10.16 -4.74
C LEU A 27 17.01 9.48 -4.63
N ALA A 28 16.09 10.05 -3.86
CA ALA A 28 14.70 9.60 -3.80
C ALA A 28 13.89 10.38 -4.85
N ALA A 29 13.72 9.81 -6.05
CA ALA A 29 12.95 10.35 -7.18
C ALA A 29 11.66 9.55 -7.41
N ASP A 30 11.11 9.00 -6.33
CA ASP A 30 9.97 8.08 -6.30
C ASP A 30 8.65 8.75 -5.95
N GLU A 31 8.55 10.06 -6.19
CA GLU A 31 7.30 10.78 -6.04
C GLU A 31 6.22 10.17 -6.95
N SER A 32 5.09 9.77 -6.37
CA SER A 32 3.91 9.35 -7.14
C SER A 32 3.41 10.49 -8.03
N THR A 33 2.55 10.17 -9.01
CA THR A 33 1.95 11.16 -9.92
C THR A 33 1.29 12.33 -9.16
N GLY A 34 0.58 12.07 -8.06
CA GLY A 34 0.02 13.13 -7.21
C GLY A 34 1.09 13.94 -6.47
N THR A 35 2.08 13.25 -5.89
CA THR A 35 3.16 13.90 -5.12
C THR A 35 4.01 14.83 -5.99
N ILE A 36 4.39 14.38 -7.19
CA ILE A 36 5.17 15.19 -8.12
C ILE A 36 4.33 16.31 -8.73
N GLY A 37 3.01 16.13 -8.85
CA GLY A 37 2.07 17.17 -9.27
C GLY A 37 2.13 18.41 -8.36
N LYS A 38 2.10 18.22 -7.04
CA LYS A 38 2.26 19.31 -6.07
C LYS A 38 3.60 20.05 -6.23
N ARG A 39 4.67 19.30 -6.51
CA ARG A 39 6.00 19.90 -6.75
C ARG A 39 6.06 20.69 -8.06
N LEU A 40 5.52 20.16 -9.16
CA LEU A 40 5.48 20.86 -10.45
C LEU A 40 4.58 22.11 -10.37
N ALA A 41 3.44 22.03 -9.68
CA ALA A 41 2.56 23.17 -9.46
C ALA A 41 3.27 24.32 -8.71
N SER A 42 4.16 24.01 -7.76
CA SER A 42 4.93 25.03 -7.02
C SER A 42 5.84 25.90 -7.89
N ILE A 43 6.14 25.46 -9.11
CA ILE A 43 6.94 26.18 -10.12
C ILE A 43 6.11 26.52 -11.37
N ASN A 44 4.78 26.45 -11.28
CA ASN A 44 3.83 26.69 -12.37
C ASN A 44 4.04 25.78 -13.60
N VAL A 45 4.40 24.51 -13.37
CA VAL A 45 4.55 23.49 -14.42
C VAL A 45 3.39 22.50 -14.34
N GLU A 46 2.80 22.17 -15.48
CA GLU A 46 1.68 21.23 -15.57
C GLU A 46 2.14 19.78 -15.30
N ASN A 47 1.32 19.01 -14.57
CA ASN A 47 1.59 17.60 -14.26
C ASN A 47 1.17 16.65 -15.39
N ILE A 48 1.92 16.69 -16.49
CA ILE A 48 1.81 15.74 -17.60
C ILE A 48 3.04 14.81 -17.65
N GLU A 49 2.88 13.64 -18.27
CA GLU A 49 3.94 12.63 -18.34
C GLU A 49 5.25 13.18 -18.91
N SER A 50 5.19 13.97 -19.99
CA SER A 50 6.37 14.57 -20.60
C SER A 50 7.14 15.51 -19.66
N ASN A 51 6.44 16.25 -18.78
CA ASN A 51 7.10 17.12 -17.80
C ASN A 51 7.70 16.31 -16.64
N ARG A 52 7.04 15.22 -16.22
CA ARG A 52 7.61 14.29 -15.24
C ARG A 52 8.88 13.65 -15.80
N GLN A 53 8.80 13.10 -17.02
CA GLN A 53 9.92 12.53 -17.75
C GLN A 53 11.07 13.54 -17.89
N ALA A 54 10.79 14.79 -18.29
CA ALA A 54 11.81 15.83 -18.46
C ALA A 54 12.54 16.17 -17.14
N LEU A 55 11.82 16.21 -16.02
CA LEU A 55 12.43 16.40 -14.71
C LEU A 55 13.34 15.22 -14.34
N ARG A 56 12.92 13.98 -14.59
CA ARG A 56 13.74 12.78 -14.33
C ARG A 56 14.97 12.74 -15.22
N GLU A 57 14.81 13.03 -16.50
CA GLU A 57 15.92 13.13 -17.46
C GLU A 57 16.93 14.20 -17.03
N LEU A 58 16.47 15.38 -16.62
CA LEU A 58 17.33 16.44 -16.09
C LEU A 58 18.22 15.95 -14.94
N LEU A 59 17.63 15.21 -13.99
CA LEU A 59 18.34 14.68 -12.82
C LEU A 59 19.33 13.58 -13.22
N PHE A 60 18.91 12.62 -14.03
CA PHE A 60 19.71 11.42 -14.35
C PHE A 60 20.79 11.68 -15.40
N THR A 61 20.65 12.73 -16.22
CA THR A 61 21.66 13.15 -17.19
C THR A 61 22.55 14.28 -16.67
N SER A 62 22.41 14.67 -15.39
CA SER A 62 23.23 15.73 -14.78
C SER A 62 24.70 15.34 -14.74
N PRO A 63 25.59 16.06 -15.45
CA PRO A 63 27.00 15.72 -15.53
C PRO A 63 27.65 15.65 -14.14
N SER A 64 28.44 14.59 -13.91
CA SER A 64 29.18 14.33 -12.65
C SER A 64 28.31 14.07 -11.40
N SER A 65 27.02 14.39 -11.39
CA SER A 65 26.15 14.23 -10.21
C SER A 65 26.01 12.77 -9.79
N LEU A 66 25.90 11.85 -10.76
CA LEU A 66 25.74 10.43 -10.49
C LEU A 66 26.93 9.78 -9.77
N SER A 67 28.13 10.38 -9.83
CA SER A 67 29.30 9.88 -9.11
C SER A 67 29.15 9.93 -7.59
N TYR A 68 28.30 10.83 -7.09
CA TYR A 68 27.96 11.00 -5.66
C TYR A 68 26.75 10.16 -5.24
N LEU A 69 26.13 9.44 -6.18
CA LEU A 69 24.98 8.60 -5.92
C LEU A 69 25.37 7.13 -6.03
N SER A 70 24.85 6.33 -5.11
CA SER A 70 24.97 4.87 -5.14
C SER A 70 23.67 4.21 -5.59
N GLY A 71 22.54 4.89 -5.43
CA GLY A 71 21.24 4.45 -5.96
C GLY A 71 20.28 5.59 -6.23
N VAL A 72 19.25 5.30 -7.03
CA VAL A 72 18.08 6.17 -7.23
C VAL A 72 16.81 5.37 -6.99
N ILE A 73 15.93 5.84 -6.11
CA ILE A 73 14.59 5.25 -5.96
C ILE A 73 13.69 5.88 -7.02
N LEU A 74 13.05 5.04 -7.82
CA LEU A 74 12.14 5.43 -8.89
C LEU A 74 10.69 5.14 -8.50
N PHE A 75 9.78 5.89 -9.10
CA PHE A 75 8.38 5.49 -9.19
C PHE A 75 8.20 4.54 -10.38
N GLU A 76 7.15 3.72 -10.36
CA GLU A 76 6.91 2.68 -11.38
C GLU A 76 6.86 3.25 -12.80
N GLU A 77 6.20 4.40 -13.01
CA GLU A 77 6.21 5.10 -14.30
C GLU A 77 7.64 5.35 -14.80
N THR A 78 8.51 5.87 -13.91
CA THR A 78 9.89 6.23 -14.26
C THR A 78 10.79 5.01 -14.51
N LEU A 79 10.52 3.87 -13.86
CA LEU A 79 11.28 2.63 -14.08
C LEU A 79 11.21 2.17 -15.55
N TYR A 80 10.08 2.41 -16.21
CA TYR A 80 9.84 2.03 -17.61
C TYR A 80 9.95 3.20 -18.59
N GLN A 81 10.24 4.41 -18.11
CA GLN A 81 10.47 5.58 -18.95
C GLN A 81 11.85 5.59 -19.60
N LYS A 82 11.96 6.42 -20.62
CA LYS A 82 13.16 6.63 -21.42
C LYS A 82 13.53 8.11 -21.44
N THR A 83 14.80 8.39 -21.74
CA THR A 83 15.26 9.72 -22.15
C THR A 83 14.58 10.16 -23.44
N SER A 84 14.69 11.44 -23.76
CA SER A 84 14.23 12.01 -25.02
C SER A 84 14.89 11.36 -26.25
N ASP A 85 16.12 10.86 -26.10
CA ASP A 85 16.85 10.08 -27.12
C ASP A 85 16.50 8.57 -27.13
N GLY A 86 15.50 8.14 -26.35
CA GLY A 86 14.97 6.77 -26.36
C GLY A 86 15.72 5.76 -25.49
N LYS A 87 16.69 6.19 -24.68
CA LYS A 87 17.44 5.31 -23.77
C LYS A 87 16.67 5.07 -22.47
N PRO A 88 16.47 3.82 -22.02
CA PRO A 88 15.84 3.55 -20.72
C PRO A 88 16.57 4.23 -19.56
N PHE A 89 15.85 4.83 -18.62
CA PHE A 89 16.47 5.48 -17.46
C PHE A 89 17.28 4.50 -16.61
N VAL A 90 16.83 3.23 -16.52
CA VAL A 90 17.59 2.17 -15.84
C VAL A 90 18.98 1.98 -16.43
N ASP A 91 19.13 2.05 -17.75
CA ASP A 91 20.41 1.91 -18.44
C ASP A 91 21.30 3.14 -18.18
N VAL A 92 20.72 4.35 -18.20
CA VAL A 92 21.44 5.59 -17.84
C VAL A 92 22.05 5.48 -16.45
N LEU A 93 21.28 4.98 -15.47
CA LEU A 93 21.75 4.82 -14.09
C LEU A 93 22.83 3.73 -14.00
N GLN A 94 22.60 2.57 -14.59
CA GLN A 94 23.53 1.43 -14.52
C GLN A 94 24.89 1.73 -15.16
N GLU A 95 24.92 2.39 -16.32
CA GLU A 95 26.18 2.79 -16.97
C GLU A 95 26.99 3.79 -16.14
N ASN A 96 26.33 4.54 -15.27
CA ASN A 96 26.98 5.46 -14.33
C ASN A 96 27.23 4.82 -12.95
N ASN A 97 27.13 3.49 -12.84
CA ASN A 97 27.28 2.73 -11.60
C ASN A 97 26.31 3.18 -10.50
N VAL A 98 25.09 3.58 -10.85
CA VAL A 98 24.03 3.90 -9.90
C VAL A 98 22.99 2.80 -9.95
N ILE A 99 22.71 2.21 -8.80
CA ILE A 99 21.74 1.11 -8.72
C ILE A 99 20.32 1.68 -8.88
N PRO A 100 19.46 1.15 -9.77
CA PRO A 100 18.05 1.50 -9.79
C PRO A 100 17.30 0.83 -8.63
N GLY A 101 16.45 1.59 -7.96
CA GLY A 101 15.54 1.10 -6.94
C GLY A 101 14.11 1.49 -7.24
N ILE A 102 13.16 0.83 -6.57
CA ILE A 102 11.72 0.99 -6.86
C ILE A 102 10.91 1.19 -5.58
N LYS A 103 10.03 2.19 -5.55
CA LYS A 103 8.99 2.28 -4.52
C LYS A 103 7.92 1.23 -4.77
N VAL A 104 7.65 0.39 -3.76
CA VAL A 104 6.69 -0.71 -3.92
C VAL A 104 5.49 -0.64 -2.98
N ASP A 105 5.50 0.23 -1.97
CA ASP A 105 4.30 0.51 -1.17
C ASP A 105 3.20 1.17 -2.01
N LYS A 106 1.94 0.92 -1.63
CA LYS A 106 0.74 1.52 -2.24
C LYS A 106 0.14 2.62 -1.35
N GLY A 107 0.97 3.30 -0.58
CA GLY A 107 0.56 4.36 0.35
C GLY A 107 0.00 3.84 1.67
N THR A 108 -0.47 4.79 2.48
CA THR A 108 -0.98 4.57 3.84
C THR A 108 -2.50 4.52 3.87
N VAL A 109 -3.04 3.78 4.83
CA VAL A 109 -4.47 3.77 5.19
C VAL A 109 -4.61 3.97 6.69
N ASP A 110 -5.71 4.57 7.13
CA ASP A 110 -5.97 4.83 8.54
C ASP A 110 -6.23 3.51 9.29
N ILE A 111 -5.74 3.44 10.53
CA ILE A 111 -6.02 2.33 11.44
C ILE A 111 -7.28 2.68 12.24
N ALA A 112 -8.37 1.95 12.03
CA ALA A 112 -9.61 2.13 12.76
C ALA A 112 -9.40 2.04 14.28
N GLY A 113 -10.09 2.89 15.04
CA GLY A 113 -9.96 2.95 16.51
C GLY A 113 -8.70 3.68 17.00
N THR A 114 -7.87 4.22 16.11
CA THR A 114 -6.76 5.11 16.46
C THR A 114 -7.10 6.57 16.17
N ASN A 115 -6.34 7.48 16.76
CA ASN A 115 -6.47 8.91 16.49
C ASN A 115 -5.68 9.25 15.21
N GLY A 116 -6.19 8.89 14.03
CA GLY A 116 -5.57 9.21 12.73
C GLY A 116 -4.14 8.71 12.59
N GLU A 117 -3.86 7.51 13.10
CA GLU A 117 -2.61 6.77 12.83
C GLU A 117 -2.81 5.87 11.61
N THR A 118 -1.71 5.49 10.96
CA THR A 118 -1.77 4.78 9.68
C THR A 118 -0.98 3.49 9.68
N THR A 119 -1.39 2.55 8.83
CA THR A 119 -0.57 1.43 8.37
C THR A 119 -0.34 1.56 6.86
N THR A 120 0.64 0.84 6.32
CA THR A 120 0.97 0.91 4.89
C THR A 120 0.49 -0.34 4.15
N GLN A 121 -0.08 -0.14 2.96
CA GLN A 121 -0.62 -1.21 2.12
C GLN A 121 0.29 -1.51 0.91
N GLY A 122 0.05 -2.64 0.23
CA GLY A 122 0.77 -3.03 -0.99
C GLY A 122 1.34 -4.45 -1.00
N PHE A 123 0.96 -5.30 -0.02
CA PHE A 123 1.41 -6.69 0.08
C PHE A 123 0.83 -7.58 -1.01
N ASP A 124 -0.41 -7.32 -1.43
CA ASP A 124 -1.06 -8.07 -2.49
C ASP A 124 -0.25 -7.96 -3.76
N SER A 125 0.04 -9.11 -4.37
CA SER A 125 0.92 -9.31 -5.52
C SER A 125 2.35 -8.78 -5.39
N LEU A 126 2.81 -8.39 -4.18
CA LEU A 126 4.15 -7.79 -3.99
C LEU A 126 5.27 -8.69 -4.53
N GLY A 127 5.23 -10.00 -4.28
CA GLY A 127 6.24 -10.92 -4.79
C GLY A 127 6.33 -10.93 -6.32
N ALA A 128 5.17 -10.99 -7.01
CA ALA A 128 5.11 -10.93 -8.47
C ALA A 128 5.63 -9.59 -9.02
N ARG A 129 5.26 -8.47 -8.37
CA ARG A 129 5.78 -7.14 -8.72
C ARG A 129 7.29 -7.04 -8.53
N CYS A 130 7.83 -7.52 -7.39
CA CYS A 130 9.27 -7.56 -7.15
C CYS A 130 10.02 -8.35 -8.23
N GLN A 131 9.49 -9.47 -8.70
CA GLN A 131 10.09 -10.24 -9.81
C GLN A 131 10.11 -9.44 -11.12
N GLN A 132 9.03 -8.71 -11.43
CA GLN A 132 8.97 -7.85 -12.60
C GLN A 132 9.96 -6.69 -12.50
N TYR A 133 10.03 -6.02 -11.34
CA TYR A 133 10.97 -4.91 -11.13
C TYR A 133 12.43 -5.37 -11.16
N TYR A 134 12.73 -6.55 -10.62
CA TYR A 134 14.07 -7.14 -10.73
C TYR A 134 14.46 -7.38 -12.20
N LYS A 135 13.54 -7.93 -13.01
CA LYS A 135 13.72 -8.10 -14.47
C LYS A 135 13.88 -6.76 -15.20
N ALA A 136 13.21 -5.71 -14.74
CA ALA A 136 13.32 -4.36 -15.28
C ALA A 136 14.61 -3.63 -14.85
N GLY A 137 15.46 -4.24 -14.02
CA GLY A 137 16.78 -3.71 -13.64
C GLY A 137 16.87 -3.11 -12.24
N ALA A 138 15.78 -3.10 -11.47
CA ALA A 138 15.82 -2.70 -10.06
C ALA A 138 16.60 -3.72 -9.22
N ARG A 139 17.32 -3.25 -8.21
CA ARG A 139 18.06 -4.12 -7.25
C ARG A 139 17.83 -3.76 -5.78
N PHE A 140 17.05 -2.73 -5.52
CA PHE A 140 16.55 -2.44 -4.19
C PHE A 140 15.12 -1.91 -4.27
N ALA A 141 14.40 -2.00 -3.16
CA ALA A 141 13.04 -1.53 -3.04
C ALA A 141 12.94 -0.53 -1.89
N LYS A 142 11.84 0.23 -1.84
CA LYS A 142 11.52 1.13 -0.74
C LYS A 142 10.06 0.96 -0.32
N TRP A 143 9.83 0.94 0.99
CA TRP A 143 8.50 0.92 1.60
C TRP A 143 8.43 1.88 2.77
N ARG A 144 7.52 2.86 2.69
CA ARG A 144 7.33 3.88 3.74
C ARG A 144 6.21 3.51 4.70
N ALA A 145 6.55 3.34 5.96
CA ALA A 145 5.62 3.38 7.09
C ALA A 145 5.63 4.79 7.71
N VAL A 146 4.47 5.23 8.22
CA VAL A 146 4.30 6.57 8.79
C VAL A 146 3.76 6.45 10.20
N LEU A 147 4.49 7.04 11.14
CA LEU A 147 4.11 7.15 12.54
C LEU A 147 4.13 8.62 12.94
N LYS A 148 3.38 8.97 13.99
CA LYS A 148 3.31 10.35 14.47
C LYS A 148 3.51 10.42 15.97
N ILE A 149 3.95 11.57 16.45
CA ILE A 149 4.09 11.87 17.87
C ILE A 149 2.92 12.76 18.29
N GLY A 150 2.16 12.29 19.27
CA GLY A 150 1.08 13.06 19.88
C GLY A 150 0.94 12.77 21.37
N PRO A 151 -0.17 13.19 22.00
CA PRO A 151 -0.41 12.93 23.42
C PRO A 151 -0.46 11.43 23.72
N THR A 152 -1.08 10.65 22.83
CA THR A 152 -1.26 9.19 22.95
C THR A 152 -0.57 8.42 21.83
N GLU A 153 -0.02 9.11 20.83
CA GLU A 153 0.63 8.53 19.65
C GLU A 153 2.18 8.57 19.75
N PRO A 154 2.89 7.60 19.14
CA PRO A 154 2.31 6.46 18.43
C PRO A 154 1.76 5.40 19.39
N SER A 155 0.58 4.85 19.10
CA SER A 155 0.01 3.77 19.88
C SER A 155 0.77 2.46 19.65
N GLU A 156 0.65 1.52 20.58
CA GLU A 156 1.21 0.18 20.42
C GLU A 156 0.68 -0.50 19.15
N LEU A 157 -0.60 -0.33 18.82
CA LEU A 157 -1.20 -0.87 17.60
C LEU A 157 -0.52 -0.32 16.34
N SER A 158 -0.32 0.99 16.27
CA SER A 158 0.37 1.66 15.15
C SER A 158 1.81 1.19 15.00
N ILE A 159 2.55 1.06 16.11
CA ILE A 159 3.93 0.55 16.11
C ILE A 159 3.97 -0.88 15.57
N GLN A 160 3.13 -1.77 16.11
CA GLN A 160 3.13 -3.19 15.73
C GLN A 160 2.70 -3.40 14.27
N GLN A 161 1.64 -2.74 13.81
CA GLN A 161 1.17 -2.86 12.41
C GLN A 161 2.24 -2.42 11.42
N ASN A 162 2.90 -1.29 11.66
CA ASN A 162 3.96 -0.80 10.79
C ASN A 162 5.22 -1.68 10.86
N ALA A 163 5.64 -2.13 12.05
CA ALA A 163 6.79 -3.02 12.21
C ALA A 163 6.59 -4.37 11.50
N GLN A 164 5.44 -5.01 11.70
CA GLN A 164 5.08 -6.26 11.03
C GLN A 164 4.96 -6.08 9.51
N GLY A 165 4.35 -4.97 9.07
CA GLY A 165 4.25 -4.62 7.66
C GLY A 165 5.62 -4.47 6.99
N LEU A 166 6.53 -3.71 7.61
CA LEU A 166 7.90 -3.55 7.13
C LEU A 166 8.66 -4.88 7.07
N ALA A 167 8.49 -5.75 8.07
CA ALA A 167 9.15 -7.05 8.10
C ALA A 167 8.65 -7.98 6.99
N ARG A 168 7.33 -8.05 6.78
CA ARG A 168 6.71 -8.81 5.68
C ARG A 168 7.15 -8.29 4.32
N TYR A 169 7.20 -6.98 4.14
CA TYR A 169 7.72 -6.34 2.93
C TYR A 169 9.19 -6.74 2.67
N ALA A 170 10.03 -6.69 3.71
CA ALA A 170 11.45 -6.93 3.59
C ALA A 170 11.75 -8.37 3.16
N ILE A 171 11.11 -9.38 3.78
CA ILE A 171 11.35 -10.77 3.42
C ILE A 171 10.89 -11.07 1.98
N ILE A 172 9.74 -10.55 1.55
CA ILE A 172 9.26 -10.70 0.17
C ILE A 172 10.23 -10.06 -0.84
N CYS A 173 10.83 -8.91 -0.51
CA CYS A 173 11.84 -8.30 -1.37
C CYS A 173 13.09 -9.17 -1.49
N GLN A 174 13.59 -9.71 -0.36
CA GLN A 174 14.78 -10.56 -0.34
C GLN A 174 14.59 -11.87 -1.11
N GLU A 175 13.43 -12.50 -1.00
CA GLU A 175 13.06 -13.68 -1.80
C GLU A 175 13.12 -13.43 -3.31
N ASN A 176 12.93 -12.18 -3.72
CA ASN A 176 12.86 -11.76 -5.12
C ASN A 176 14.07 -10.90 -5.56
N GLY A 177 15.15 -10.88 -4.78
CA GLY A 177 16.44 -10.30 -5.18
C GLY A 177 16.54 -8.77 -5.04
N LEU A 178 15.62 -8.14 -4.31
CA LEU A 178 15.65 -6.70 -4.05
C LEU A 178 16.09 -6.44 -2.59
N VAL A 179 17.11 -5.61 -2.40
CA VAL A 179 17.48 -5.09 -1.08
C VAL A 179 16.33 -4.22 -0.55
N PRO A 180 15.70 -4.53 0.60
CA PRO A 180 14.65 -3.69 1.15
C PRO A 180 15.24 -2.50 1.91
N ILE A 181 14.84 -1.29 1.54
CA ILE A 181 14.97 -0.10 2.37
C ILE A 181 13.77 -0.05 3.31
N VAL A 182 14.03 -0.27 4.60
CA VAL A 182 13.05 -0.23 5.68
C VAL A 182 12.90 1.23 6.15
N GLU A 183 11.76 1.87 5.86
CA GLU A 183 11.51 3.29 6.15
C GLU A 183 10.37 3.47 7.18
N PRO A 184 10.65 3.41 8.50
CA PRO A 184 9.72 3.78 9.56
C PRO A 184 9.83 5.28 9.85
N GLU A 185 9.16 6.11 9.06
CA GLU A 185 9.21 7.57 9.25
C GLU A 185 8.33 8.00 10.42
N ILE A 186 8.94 8.57 11.44
CA ILE A 186 8.24 9.31 12.49
C ILE A 186 8.16 10.77 12.06
N LEU A 187 6.93 11.25 11.88
CA LEU A 187 6.65 12.62 11.46
C LEU A 187 7.11 13.63 12.51
N THR A 188 7.59 14.78 12.04
CA THR A 188 8.04 15.89 12.87
C THR A 188 6.88 16.75 13.40
N ASP A 189 5.66 16.58 12.92
CA ASP A 189 4.52 17.42 13.28
C ASP A 189 4.32 17.51 14.81
N GLY A 190 4.10 18.74 15.31
CA GLY A 190 3.75 19.03 16.70
C GLY A 190 4.84 19.78 17.48
N SER A 191 4.63 19.91 18.79
CA SER A 191 5.43 20.74 19.71
C SER A 191 6.33 19.94 20.67
N HIS A 192 6.57 18.67 20.36
CA HIS A 192 7.38 17.78 21.19
C HIS A 192 8.87 18.16 21.18
N ASP A 193 9.57 17.95 22.30
CA ASP A 193 11.01 18.18 22.34
C ASP A 193 11.79 17.04 21.68
N ILE A 194 13.10 17.25 21.49
CA ILE A 194 13.98 16.25 20.88
C ILE A 194 14.08 14.96 21.72
N LYS A 195 13.90 15.05 23.05
CA LYS A 195 13.94 13.89 23.94
C LYS A 195 12.74 12.96 23.70
N LYS A 196 11.56 13.53 23.49
CA LYS A 196 10.36 12.77 23.10
C LYS A 196 10.55 12.12 21.73
N CYS A 197 11.10 12.84 20.74
CA CYS A 197 11.44 12.25 19.45
C CYS A 197 12.44 11.08 19.59
N ALA A 198 13.46 11.23 20.42
CA ALA A 198 14.44 10.18 20.68
C ALA A 198 13.80 8.94 21.30
N ALA A 199 12.99 9.12 22.34
CA ALA A 199 12.29 8.03 23.02
C ALA A 199 11.36 7.27 22.06
N VAL A 200 10.58 7.98 21.24
CA VAL A 200 9.71 7.36 20.24
C VAL A 200 10.51 6.64 19.16
N THR A 201 11.60 7.25 18.67
CA THR A 201 12.49 6.63 17.69
C THR A 201 13.10 5.34 18.21
N GLU A 202 13.57 5.31 19.47
CA GLU A 202 14.10 4.11 20.10
C GLU A 202 13.03 3.00 20.20
N THR A 203 11.83 3.33 20.67
CA THR A 203 10.73 2.36 20.77
C THR A 203 10.35 1.77 19.41
N VAL A 204 10.19 2.62 18.39
CA VAL A 204 9.80 2.19 17.04
C VAL A 204 10.89 1.33 16.39
N LEU A 205 12.15 1.74 16.46
CA LEU A 205 13.24 0.97 15.87
C LEU A 205 13.45 -0.37 16.58
N ALA A 206 13.29 -0.43 17.90
CA ALA A 206 13.33 -1.70 18.63
C ALA A 206 12.23 -2.67 18.15
N ALA A 207 11.01 -2.19 17.98
CA ALA A 207 9.90 -2.99 17.44
C ALA A 207 10.16 -3.44 16.00
N VAL A 208 10.67 -2.55 15.14
CA VAL A 208 11.01 -2.86 13.75
C VAL A 208 12.07 -3.95 13.68
N TYR A 209 13.19 -3.85 14.41
CA TYR A 209 14.23 -4.87 14.36
C TYR A 209 13.81 -6.19 15.00
N LYS A 210 12.94 -6.16 16.01
CA LYS A 210 12.31 -7.38 16.54
C LYS A 210 11.46 -8.06 15.46
N ALA A 211 10.60 -7.31 14.77
CA ALA A 211 9.78 -7.84 13.68
C ALA A 211 10.62 -8.37 12.51
N LEU A 212 11.67 -7.64 12.09
CA LEU A 212 12.60 -8.12 11.06
C LEU A 212 13.26 -9.45 11.46
N ASN A 213 13.64 -9.62 12.74
CA ASN A 213 14.20 -10.87 13.23
C ASN A 213 13.16 -12.01 13.23
N ASP A 214 11.93 -11.73 13.65
CA ASP A 214 10.84 -12.71 13.68
C ASP A 214 10.45 -13.20 12.28
N HIS A 215 10.59 -12.35 11.27
CA HIS A 215 10.38 -12.70 9.85
C HIS A 215 11.64 -13.25 9.16
N HIS A 216 12.70 -13.52 9.92
CA HIS A 216 13.95 -14.11 9.43
C HIS A 216 14.67 -13.27 8.36
N VAL A 217 14.51 -11.94 8.38
CA VAL A 217 15.15 -11.04 7.42
C VAL A 217 16.67 -11.04 7.59
N LEU A 218 17.40 -11.15 6.47
CA LEU A 218 18.86 -11.06 6.42
C LEU A 218 19.30 -9.60 6.52
N LEU A 219 19.73 -9.14 7.71
CA LEU A 219 20.03 -7.72 7.97
C LEU A 219 21.18 -7.17 7.11
N GLU A 220 22.17 -7.99 6.79
CA GLU A 220 23.30 -7.65 5.92
C GLU A 220 22.86 -7.28 4.50
N GLY A 221 21.68 -7.76 4.07
CA GLY A 221 21.05 -7.47 2.80
C GLY A 221 19.89 -6.47 2.91
N THR A 222 19.88 -5.59 3.92
CA THR A 222 18.89 -4.52 4.12
C THR A 222 19.54 -3.14 4.20
N LEU A 223 18.72 -2.08 4.19
CA LEU A 223 19.11 -0.73 4.60
C LEU A 223 18.01 -0.13 5.48
N LEU A 224 18.39 0.76 6.39
CA LEU A 224 17.43 1.53 7.20
C LEU A 224 17.33 2.97 6.67
N LYS A 225 16.11 3.48 6.51
CA LYS A 225 15.82 4.88 6.18
C LYS A 225 14.95 5.51 7.28
N PRO A 226 15.55 5.93 8.40
CA PRO A 226 14.81 6.53 9.50
C PRO A 226 14.73 8.05 9.33
N ASN A 227 13.85 8.69 10.10
CA ASN A 227 13.96 10.11 10.40
C ASN A 227 15.25 10.38 11.20
N MET A 228 15.79 11.59 11.07
CA MET A 228 16.71 12.12 12.09
C MET A 228 15.91 12.42 13.36
N VAL A 229 16.56 12.39 14.52
CA VAL A 229 15.93 12.75 15.79
C VAL A 229 15.97 14.27 15.95
N THR A 230 14.83 14.93 15.77
CA THR A 230 14.70 16.38 15.81
C THR A 230 13.58 16.80 16.78
N PRO A 231 13.57 18.06 17.25
CA PRO A 231 12.37 18.63 17.85
C PRO A 231 11.19 18.60 16.86
N GLY A 232 9.98 18.73 17.39
CA GLY A 232 8.78 18.88 16.58
C GLY A 232 8.78 20.17 15.74
N SER A 233 7.97 20.21 14.69
CA SER A 233 7.90 21.32 13.74
C SER A 233 7.54 22.66 14.38
N ASP A 234 6.79 22.61 15.49
CA ASP A 234 6.31 23.78 16.22
C ASP A 234 7.24 24.12 17.41
N SER A 235 8.31 23.36 17.60
CA SER A 235 9.31 23.55 18.65
C SER A 235 10.50 24.37 18.15
N PRO A 236 11.24 25.04 19.04
CA PRO A 236 12.49 25.70 18.66
C PRO A 236 13.48 24.73 18.02
N LYS A 237 14.12 25.17 16.93
CA LYS A 237 15.22 24.44 16.32
C LYS A 237 16.39 24.33 17.30
N VAL A 238 17.16 23.25 17.16
CA VAL A 238 18.38 23.00 17.95
C VAL A 238 19.57 22.90 17.01
N ALA A 239 20.78 22.98 17.58
CA ALA A 239 22.01 22.89 16.81
C ALA A 239 22.20 21.49 16.17
N PRO A 240 22.87 21.40 15.01
CA PRO A 240 23.16 20.12 14.34
C PRO A 240 23.88 19.10 15.22
N GLU A 241 24.75 19.55 16.14
CA GLU A 241 25.48 18.69 17.07
C GLU A 241 24.53 17.99 18.05
N VAL A 242 23.46 18.68 18.46
CA VAL A 242 22.42 18.11 19.33
C VAL A 242 21.62 17.07 18.56
N ILE A 243 21.21 17.37 17.31
CA ILE A 243 20.53 16.40 16.44
C ILE A 243 21.41 15.17 16.24
N ALA A 244 22.71 15.38 16.00
CA ALA A 244 23.67 14.30 15.79
C ALA A 244 23.81 13.39 17.01
N GLU A 245 23.95 13.96 18.20
CA GLU A 245 24.09 13.19 19.46
C GLU A 245 22.85 12.33 19.71
N TYR A 246 21.64 12.91 19.65
CA TYR A 246 20.40 12.18 19.89
C TYR A 246 20.15 11.13 18.80
N THR A 247 20.39 11.45 17.54
CA THR A 247 20.16 10.52 16.42
C THR A 247 21.11 9.33 16.51
N VAL A 248 22.42 9.56 16.63
CA VAL A 248 23.40 8.46 16.68
C VAL A 248 23.23 7.62 17.95
N THR A 249 22.83 8.23 19.07
CA THR A 249 22.53 7.51 20.32
C THR A 249 21.32 6.58 20.15
N ALA A 250 20.22 7.06 19.59
CA ALA A 250 19.02 6.25 19.35
C ALA A 250 19.32 5.05 18.44
N LEU A 251 20.12 5.26 17.38
CA LEU A 251 20.55 4.19 16.48
C LEU A 251 21.44 3.16 17.19
N ARG A 252 22.44 3.61 17.97
CA ARG A 252 23.34 2.73 18.74
C ARG A 252 22.60 1.86 19.77
N ARG A 253 21.44 2.29 20.24
CA ARG A 253 20.61 1.55 21.20
C ARG A 253 19.70 0.51 20.55
N THR A 254 19.49 0.56 19.24
CA THR A 254 18.40 -0.20 18.59
C THR A 254 18.80 -0.94 17.33
N VAL A 255 19.71 -0.40 16.53
CA VAL A 255 20.11 -0.99 15.24
C VAL A 255 21.18 -2.06 15.48
N PRO A 256 21.08 -3.26 14.90
CA PRO A 256 22.16 -4.25 14.94
C PRO A 256 23.32 -3.90 13.99
N PRO A 257 24.60 -4.14 14.37
CA PRO A 257 25.78 -3.90 13.53
C PRO A 257 25.80 -4.62 12.17
N ALA A 258 24.95 -5.63 11.96
CA ALA A 258 24.86 -6.39 10.72
C ALA A 258 24.28 -5.56 9.55
N VAL A 259 23.46 -4.54 9.84
CA VAL A 259 22.96 -3.63 8.81
C VAL A 259 24.15 -2.91 8.15
N PRO A 260 24.26 -2.79 6.83
CA PRO A 260 25.43 -2.15 6.22
C PRO A 260 25.39 -0.62 6.26
N GLY A 261 24.20 -0.01 6.19
CA GLY A 261 24.05 1.44 6.12
C GLY A 261 22.69 1.96 6.53
N ILE A 262 22.71 3.21 7.01
CA ILE A 262 21.55 4.00 7.40
C ILE A 262 21.50 5.21 6.48
N VAL A 263 20.44 5.31 5.67
CA VAL A 263 20.27 6.32 4.63
C VAL A 263 19.12 7.25 5.00
N PHE A 264 19.41 8.32 5.73
CA PHE A 264 18.37 9.17 6.34
C PHE A 264 17.40 9.77 5.32
N LEU A 265 16.12 9.84 5.67
CA LEU A 265 15.16 10.73 5.01
C LEU A 265 15.40 12.17 5.47
N SER A 266 15.14 13.16 4.60
CA SER A 266 15.28 14.57 4.96
C SER A 266 14.07 15.10 5.76
N GLY A 267 12.90 14.46 5.63
CA GLY A 267 11.66 14.99 6.20
C GLY A 267 11.37 16.39 5.68
N GLY A 268 10.97 17.30 6.56
CA GLY A 268 10.72 18.72 6.25
C GLY A 268 11.95 19.64 6.33
N GLN A 269 13.14 19.10 6.55
CA GLN A 269 14.37 19.90 6.66
C GLN A 269 14.68 20.64 5.34
N SER A 270 15.30 21.81 5.44
CA SER A 270 15.88 22.48 4.27
C SER A 270 17.01 21.65 3.64
N GLU A 271 17.41 21.99 2.41
CA GLU A 271 18.54 21.32 1.75
C GLU A 271 19.84 21.48 2.57
N GLU A 272 20.07 22.67 3.13
CA GLU A 272 21.23 22.93 3.95
C GLU A 272 21.13 22.27 5.32
N GLU A 273 19.97 22.30 5.98
CA GLU A 273 19.74 21.64 7.28
C GLU A 273 20.00 20.14 7.21
N ALA A 274 19.46 19.47 6.19
CA ALA A 274 19.67 18.04 5.99
C ALA A 274 21.17 17.71 5.82
N THR A 275 21.90 18.57 5.10
CA THR A 275 23.34 18.40 4.85
C THR A 275 24.16 18.63 6.13
N VAL A 276 23.91 19.70 6.88
CA VAL A 276 24.69 20.02 8.10
C VAL A 276 24.41 19.02 9.22
N ASN A 277 23.18 18.53 9.35
CA ASN A 277 22.82 17.50 10.33
C ASN A 277 23.50 16.17 10.01
N LEU A 278 23.50 15.76 8.74
CA LEU A 278 24.22 14.56 8.30
C LEU A 278 25.73 14.68 8.52
N ASN A 279 26.30 15.86 8.26
CA ASN A 279 27.71 16.14 8.50
C ASN A 279 28.06 16.07 9.99
N ALA A 280 27.24 16.65 10.86
CA ALA A 280 27.43 16.61 12.31
C ALA A 280 27.41 15.17 12.84
N MET A 281 26.50 14.32 12.35
CA MET A 281 26.46 12.89 12.69
C MET A 281 27.76 12.16 12.32
N ASN A 282 28.31 12.44 11.14
CA ASN A 282 29.55 11.81 10.68
C ASN A 282 30.80 12.35 11.37
N LYS A 283 30.77 13.58 11.90
CA LYS A 283 31.85 14.17 12.73
C LYS A 283 31.87 13.66 14.17
N LEU A 284 30.74 13.16 14.68
CA LEU A 284 30.62 12.74 16.07
C LEU A 284 31.60 11.61 16.40
N ASP A 285 32.50 11.81 17.37
CA ASP A 285 33.53 10.83 17.73
C ASP A 285 33.00 9.72 18.66
N VAL A 286 32.13 8.88 18.10
CA VAL A 286 31.59 7.68 18.73
C VAL A 286 31.59 6.52 17.74
N LEU A 287 31.61 5.29 18.24
CA LEU A 287 31.51 4.10 17.39
C LEU A 287 30.19 4.13 16.58
N LYS A 288 30.32 4.03 15.26
CA LYS A 288 29.20 3.93 14.32
C LYS A 288 29.48 2.71 13.45
N PRO A 289 28.89 1.53 13.76
CA PRO A 289 29.19 0.30 13.02
C PRO A 289 28.52 0.23 11.64
N TRP A 290 27.85 1.29 11.21
CA TRP A 290 27.15 1.45 9.94
C TRP A 290 27.66 2.68 9.20
N THR A 291 27.55 2.69 7.87
CA THR A 291 27.65 3.94 7.12
C THR A 291 26.43 4.82 7.42
N LEU A 292 26.64 6.09 7.76
CA LEU A 292 25.58 7.09 7.88
C LEU A 292 25.56 7.96 6.61
N SER A 293 24.52 7.82 5.80
CA SER A 293 24.37 8.48 4.50
C SER A 293 22.94 9.04 4.33
N PHE A 294 22.58 9.45 3.11
CA PHE A 294 21.31 10.10 2.77
C PHE A 294 20.48 9.27 1.80
N SER A 295 19.16 9.38 1.93
CA SER A 295 18.17 9.04 0.91
C SER A 295 17.19 10.20 0.79
N PHE A 296 17.59 11.22 0.02
CA PHE A 296 16.94 12.52 0.00
C PHE A 296 16.14 12.74 -1.28
N GLY A 297 14.90 13.21 -1.10
CA GLY A 297 14.04 13.69 -2.18
C GLY A 297 14.10 15.22 -2.25
N ARG A 298 13.25 15.88 -1.45
CA ARG A 298 13.17 17.35 -1.36
C ARG A 298 14.54 18.01 -1.14
N ALA A 299 15.34 17.50 -0.20
CA ALA A 299 16.65 18.07 0.15
C ALA A 299 17.74 17.96 -0.96
N LEU A 300 17.50 17.20 -2.03
CA LEU A 300 18.35 17.17 -3.22
C LEU A 300 17.74 17.85 -4.44
N GLN A 301 16.42 18.04 -4.45
CA GLN A 301 15.69 18.45 -5.65
C GLN A 301 15.15 19.88 -5.60
N GLN A 302 14.99 20.50 -4.42
CA GLN A 302 14.25 21.76 -4.31
C GLN A 302 14.86 22.90 -5.12
N SER A 303 16.16 23.17 -4.95
CA SER A 303 16.85 24.24 -5.69
C SER A 303 16.93 23.92 -7.18
N THR A 304 17.10 22.65 -7.54
CA THR A 304 17.07 22.16 -8.92
C THR A 304 15.72 22.47 -9.58
N LEU A 305 14.63 22.12 -8.92
CA LEU A 305 13.26 22.31 -9.40
C LEU A 305 12.95 23.79 -9.61
N LYS A 306 13.26 24.63 -8.60
CA LYS A 306 13.09 26.09 -8.68
C LYS A 306 13.92 26.71 -9.81
N THR A 307 15.16 26.26 -10.00
CA THR A 307 16.04 26.77 -11.05
C THR A 307 15.57 26.35 -12.43
N TRP A 308 15.09 25.11 -12.57
CA TRP A 308 14.58 24.58 -13.83
C TRP A 308 13.32 25.32 -14.28
N ALA A 309 12.33 25.48 -13.40
CA ALA A 309 11.05 26.15 -13.68
C ALA A 309 10.33 25.63 -14.94
N GLY A 310 10.53 24.36 -15.31
CA GLY A 310 9.95 23.74 -16.52
C GLY A 310 10.58 24.16 -17.84
N LYS A 311 11.68 24.93 -17.82
CA LYS A 311 12.24 25.58 -19.01
C LYS A 311 13.49 24.86 -19.52
N LYS A 312 13.52 24.51 -20.82
CA LYS A 312 14.64 23.79 -21.45
C LYS A 312 15.95 24.58 -21.37
N GLU A 313 15.88 25.90 -21.52
CA GLU A 313 17.03 26.80 -21.42
C GLU A 313 17.67 26.84 -20.02
N ASN A 314 16.94 26.38 -18.99
CA ASN A 314 17.43 26.36 -17.61
C ASN A 314 18.05 25.01 -17.20
N VAL A 315 18.01 23.97 -18.05
CA VAL A 315 18.47 22.62 -17.70
C VAL A 315 19.91 22.64 -17.19
N GLY A 316 20.85 23.29 -17.88
CA GLY A 316 22.25 23.35 -17.45
C GLY A 316 22.45 24.02 -16.08
N LYS A 317 21.68 25.08 -15.79
CA LYS A 317 21.73 25.76 -14.48
C LYS A 317 21.13 24.89 -13.37
N ALA A 318 20.02 24.22 -13.65
CA ALA A 318 19.38 23.31 -12.72
C ALA A 318 20.27 22.08 -12.43
N GLN A 319 20.94 21.53 -13.44
CA GLN A 319 21.90 20.44 -13.27
C GLN A 319 23.10 20.87 -12.40
N ALA A 320 23.58 22.10 -12.54
CA ALA A 320 24.62 22.64 -11.67
C ALA A 320 24.15 22.78 -10.20
N ALA A 321 22.91 23.23 -9.97
CA ALA A 321 22.32 23.28 -8.63
C ALA A 321 22.18 21.87 -8.03
N PHE A 322 21.75 20.89 -8.82
CA PHE A 322 21.67 19.49 -8.41
C PHE A 322 23.04 18.92 -8.03
N LEU A 323 24.06 19.14 -8.88
CA LEU A 323 25.44 18.72 -8.64
C LEU A 323 25.97 19.29 -7.33
N ALA A 324 25.72 20.58 -7.06
CA ALA A 324 26.15 21.22 -5.82
C ALA A 324 25.57 20.51 -4.59
N ARG A 325 24.30 20.11 -4.62
CA ARG A 325 23.65 19.36 -3.53
C ARG A 325 24.11 17.91 -3.44
N CYS A 326 24.33 17.23 -4.56
CA CYS A 326 24.94 15.89 -4.56
C CYS A 326 26.33 15.90 -3.91
N LYS A 327 27.17 16.88 -4.27
CA LYS A 327 28.52 17.03 -3.72
C LYS A 327 28.48 17.38 -2.23
N ALA A 328 27.64 18.33 -1.82
CA ALA A 328 27.51 18.74 -0.43
C ALA A 328 27.13 17.56 0.48
N ASN A 329 26.14 16.76 0.05
CA ASN A 329 25.71 15.58 0.81
C ASN A 329 26.76 14.46 0.80
N SER A 330 27.49 14.27 -0.32
CA SER A 330 28.65 13.37 -0.37
C SER A 330 29.70 13.75 0.68
N GLU A 331 30.09 15.03 0.74
CA GLU A 331 31.04 15.53 1.75
C GLU A 331 30.50 15.38 3.18
N ALA A 332 29.19 15.56 3.37
CA ALA A 332 28.53 15.35 4.67
C ALA A 332 28.60 13.90 5.15
N THR A 333 28.51 12.90 4.25
CA THR A 333 28.72 11.49 4.62
C THR A 333 30.14 11.20 5.14
N LEU A 334 31.10 12.07 4.81
CA LEU A 334 32.50 11.95 5.22
C LEU A 334 32.84 12.84 6.42
N GLY A 335 31.86 13.61 6.95
CA GLY A 335 32.10 14.60 8.00
C GLY A 335 32.98 15.77 7.53
N LYS A 336 33.04 16.03 6.21
CA LYS A 336 33.94 17.01 5.58
C LYS A 336 33.22 18.22 5.01
N TYR A 337 31.91 18.30 5.14
CA TYR A 337 31.17 19.46 4.65
C TYR A 337 31.46 20.69 5.51
N THR A 338 31.82 21.79 4.84
CA THR A 338 32.23 23.07 5.47
C THR A 338 31.20 24.19 5.31
N GLY A 339 30.03 23.91 4.73
CA GLY A 339 28.99 24.93 4.48
C GLY A 339 29.15 25.67 3.15
N GLY A 340 28.12 26.42 2.75
CA GLY A 340 28.21 27.44 1.70
C GLY A 340 28.01 26.96 0.26
N SER A 341 27.57 25.72 0.04
CA SER A 341 27.35 25.18 -1.32
C SER A 341 25.90 25.30 -1.83
N GLY A 342 25.07 26.11 -1.17
CA GLY A 342 23.69 26.41 -1.57
C GLY A 342 23.42 27.91 -1.58
N GLY A 343 22.71 28.40 -2.60
CA GLY A 343 22.20 29.79 -2.62
C GLY A 343 21.06 29.99 -1.61
N ASP A 344 20.48 31.19 -1.56
CA ASP A 344 19.43 31.58 -0.59
C ASP A 344 18.22 30.60 -0.55
N SER A 345 17.94 29.89 -1.64
CA SER A 345 16.87 28.89 -1.69
C SER A 345 17.13 27.63 -0.86
N SER A 346 18.38 27.31 -0.57
CA SER A 346 18.79 26.06 0.10
C SER A 346 18.50 26.03 1.60
N THR A 347 18.28 27.20 2.21
CA THR A 347 18.02 27.36 3.66
C THR A 347 16.53 27.38 4.00
N GLN A 348 15.66 27.45 2.98
CA GLN A 348 14.21 27.50 3.18
C GLN A 348 13.68 26.15 3.69
N SER A 349 12.83 26.20 4.73
CA SER A 349 12.13 25.01 5.24
C SER A 349 11.34 24.32 4.13
N LEU A 350 11.38 22.99 4.11
CA LEU A 350 10.64 22.15 3.17
C LEU A 350 9.47 21.42 3.85
N TYR A 351 9.19 21.78 5.10
CA TYR A 351 8.09 21.22 5.88
C TYR A 351 6.74 21.68 5.34
N GLU A 352 5.82 20.72 5.21
CA GLU A 352 4.42 20.93 4.86
C GLU A 352 3.60 20.23 5.94
N LYS A 353 2.74 21.00 6.63
CA LYS A 353 1.92 20.47 7.73
C LYS A 353 0.92 19.45 7.20
N GLY A 354 0.83 18.28 7.85
CA GLY A 354 -0.10 17.24 7.42
C GLY A 354 0.22 16.67 6.03
N TYR A 355 1.51 16.65 5.65
CA TYR A 355 1.97 16.08 4.39
C TYR A 355 1.71 14.57 4.32
N ASN A 356 0.51 14.20 3.89
CA ASN A 356 0.16 12.84 3.52
C ASN A 356 0.29 12.69 2.00
N SER A 357 0.98 11.63 1.57
CA SER A 357 1.15 11.27 0.15
C SER A 357 -0.13 10.76 -0.52
N LEU A 358 -1.28 10.94 0.13
CA LEU A 358 -2.59 10.63 -0.42
C LEU A 358 -2.94 11.70 -1.48
N GLN A 359 -3.48 11.26 -2.62
CA GLN A 359 -4.10 12.17 -3.58
C GLN A 359 -5.40 12.72 -2.95
N PRO A 360 -5.53 14.04 -2.76
CA PRO A 360 -6.80 14.65 -2.41
C PRO A 360 -7.85 14.40 -3.50
N ILE A 361 -9.10 14.18 -3.11
CA ILE A 361 -10.21 13.92 -4.04
C ILE A 361 -10.37 15.08 -5.03
N ASP A 362 -10.18 16.32 -4.57
CA ASP A 362 -10.30 17.54 -5.37
C ASP A 362 -9.19 17.69 -6.44
N GLU A 363 -8.20 16.79 -6.44
CA GLU A 363 -7.12 16.72 -7.44
C GLU A 363 -7.33 15.58 -8.46
N LEU A 364 -8.40 14.78 -8.32
CA LEU A 364 -8.80 13.81 -9.34
C LEU A 364 -9.46 14.54 -10.53
N PRO A 365 -9.44 13.99 -11.75
CA PRO A 365 -10.26 14.50 -12.85
C PRO A 365 -11.72 14.68 -12.43
N PRO A 366 -12.47 15.70 -12.91
CA PRO A 366 -13.82 16.02 -12.41
C PRO A 366 -14.76 14.82 -12.33
N LYS A 367 -14.74 13.94 -13.34
CA LYS A 367 -15.48 12.68 -13.35
C LYS A 367 -15.17 11.77 -12.16
N LEU A 368 -13.90 11.68 -11.77
CA LEU A 368 -13.46 10.85 -10.65
C LEU A 368 -13.77 11.51 -9.29
N GLN A 369 -13.80 12.84 -9.21
CA GLN A 369 -14.26 13.52 -7.98
C GLN A 369 -15.75 13.27 -7.73
N ASP A 370 -16.56 13.36 -8.79
CA ASP A 370 -18.00 13.12 -8.73
C ASP A 370 -18.28 11.68 -8.30
N ILE A 371 -17.54 10.73 -8.87
CA ILE A 371 -17.58 9.31 -8.52
C ILE A 371 -17.21 9.10 -7.03
N VAL A 372 -16.15 9.72 -6.52
CA VAL A 372 -15.74 9.54 -5.11
C VAL A 372 -16.73 10.17 -4.13
N LYS A 373 -17.29 11.35 -4.43
CA LYS A 373 -18.36 11.97 -3.62
C LYS A 373 -19.64 11.12 -3.60
N LEU A 374 -19.91 10.41 -4.69
CA LEU A 374 -21.00 9.47 -4.83
C LEU A 374 -20.84 8.24 -3.93
N PHE A 375 -19.60 7.78 -3.74
CA PHE A 375 -19.26 6.57 -2.97
C PHE A 375 -19.31 6.74 -1.45
N GLN A 376 -19.11 7.95 -0.93
CA GLN A 376 -19.05 8.22 0.52
C GLN A 376 -20.42 8.11 1.25
N GLY A 377 -21.49 7.70 0.57
CA GLY A 377 -22.87 7.91 1.04
C GLY A 377 -23.78 6.71 1.33
N VAL A 378 -23.46 5.42 1.09
CA VAL A 378 -24.52 4.36 1.12
C VAL A 378 -24.08 2.93 1.53
N GLN A 379 -25.00 2.18 2.17
CA GLN A 379 -24.98 0.74 2.55
C GLN A 379 -25.87 -0.19 1.66
N GLU A 380 -25.30 -1.29 1.11
CA GLU A 380 -25.81 -2.63 0.60
C GLU A 380 -26.87 -2.82 -0.56
N PRO A 381 -26.68 -3.75 -1.57
CA PRO A 381 -27.67 -4.03 -2.67
C PRO A 381 -27.84 -5.48 -3.31
N LYS A 382 -28.75 -5.65 -4.34
CA LYS A 382 -29.12 -6.87 -5.15
C LYS A 382 -29.13 -6.64 -6.72
N TYR A 383 -28.81 -7.63 -7.61
CA TYR A 383 -28.78 -7.53 -9.12
C TYR A 383 -29.01 -8.87 -9.93
N LYS A 384 -29.16 -8.84 -11.30
CA LYS A 384 -29.35 -10.01 -12.22
C LYS A 384 -28.66 -9.88 -13.63
N ALA A 385 -28.37 -11.00 -14.34
CA ALA A 385 -27.74 -11.06 -15.68
C ALA A 385 -28.33 -12.17 -16.63
N TYR A 386 -28.26 -12.00 -17.96
CA TYR A 386 -28.68 -12.97 -19.03
C TYR A 386 -27.94 -12.77 -20.39
N LEU A 387 -28.24 -13.56 -21.43
CA LEU A 387 -27.64 -13.47 -22.78
C LEU A 387 -28.68 -13.11 -23.87
N ASP A 388 -28.29 -12.36 -24.91
CA ASP A 388 -29.14 -12.08 -26.08
C ASP A 388 -28.97 -13.09 -27.25
N ASN A 389 -29.72 -12.89 -28.34
CA ASN A 389 -29.77 -13.79 -29.50
C ASN A 389 -28.43 -13.92 -30.25
N ASP A 390 -27.53 -12.96 -30.09
CA ASP A 390 -26.19 -12.97 -30.68
C ASP A 390 -25.12 -13.43 -29.66
N LYS A 391 -25.56 -14.00 -28.53
CA LYS A 391 -24.75 -14.52 -27.41
C LYS A 391 -23.91 -13.45 -26.70
N ASN A 392 -24.36 -12.19 -26.70
CA ASN A 392 -23.75 -11.15 -25.88
C ASN A 392 -24.37 -11.16 -24.47
N VAL A 393 -23.58 -10.79 -23.47
CA VAL A 393 -24.07 -10.68 -22.08
C VAL A 393 -24.83 -9.39 -21.89
N ILE A 394 -26.04 -9.50 -21.33
CA ILE A 394 -26.92 -8.40 -20.98
C ILE A 394 -27.17 -8.44 -19.48
N PHE A 395 -26.88 -7.33 -18.80
CA PHE A 395 -27.13 -7.17 -17.37
C PHE A 395 -28.40 -6.34 -17.17
N GLU A 396 -29.23 -6.72 -16.20
CA GLU A 396 -30.40 -5.95 -15.76
C GLU A 396 -30.34 -5.79 -14.24
N ALA A 397 -30.32 -4.54 -13.81
CA ALA A 397 -30.33 -4.20 -12.40
C ALA A 397 -31.33 -3.07 -12.18
N ASP A 398 -32.20 -3.25 -11.22
CA ASP A 398 -33.04 -2.18 -10.68
C ASP A 398 -32.63 -1.95 -9.23
N SER A 399 -32.37 -0.70 -8.90
CA SER A 399 -31.93 -0.35 -7.57
C SER A 399 -32.20 1.11 -7.25
N ASP A 400 -32.75 1.34 -6.07
CA ASP A 400 -32.92 2.66 -5.49
C ASP A 400 -31.64 3.19 -4.82
N SER A 401 -30.55 2.40 -4.83
CA SER A 401 -29.25 2.69 -4.21
C SER A 401 -28.17 3.05 -5.23
N VAL A 402 -27.32 4.01 -4.86
CA VAL A 402 -26.34 4.69 -5.73
C VAL A 402 -25.14 3.80 -6.07
N LEU A 403 -24.74 2.90 -5.16
CA LEU A 403 -23.66 1.92 -5.37
C LEU A 403 -24.03 0.93 -6.49
N THR A 404 -25.26 0.43 -6.43
CA THR A 404 -25.82 -0.49 -7.43
C THR A 404 -26.09 0.21 -8.74
N LYS A 405 -26.38 1.52 -8.78
CA LYS A 405 -26.47 2.29 -10.03
C LYS A 405 -25.11 2.48 -10.68
N GLY A 406 -24.02 2.60 -9.91
CA GLY A 406 -22.65 2.64 -10.44
C GLY A 406 -22.20 1.29 -11.00
N LEU A 407 -22.44 0.21 -10.25
CA LEU A 407 -22.18 -1.14 -10.73
C LEU A 407 -23.10 -1.52 -11.91
N ALA A 408 -24.37 -1.15 -11.84
CA ALA A 408 -25.33 -1.30 -12.94
C ALA A 408 -24.94 -0.44 -14.13
N ALA A 409 -24.45 0.78 -13.98
CA ALA A 409 -23.97 1.58 -15.11
C ALA A 409 -22.76 0.91 -15.77
N LEU A 410 -21.85 0.32 -15.00
CA LEU A 410 -20.72 -0.43 -15.56
C LEU A 410 -21.19 -1.71 -16.28
N LEU A 411 -22.05 -2.51 -15.66
CA LEU A 411 -22.58 -3.75 -16.22
C LEU A 411 -23.49 -3.48 -17.44
N VAL A 412 -24.40 -2.52 -17.31
CA VAL A 412 -25.43 -2.19 -18.31
C VAL A 412 -24.90 -1.29 -19.41
N GLN A 413 -24.06 -0.28 -19.13
CA GLN A 413 -23.54 0.66 -20.14
C GLN A 413 -22.12 0.35 -20.61
N GLY A 414 -21.30 -0.29 -19.76
CA GLY A 414 -19.90 -0.60 -20.07
C GLY A 414 -19.67 -1.99 -20.66
N LEU A 415 -20.47 -2.99 -20.25
CA LEU A 415 -20.24 -4.40 -20.61
C LEU A 415 -21.38 -5.03 -21.42
N SER A 416 -22.60 -4.46 -21.42
CA SER A 416 -23.69 -4.95 -22.28
C SER A 416 -23.32 -4.92 -23.76
N GLY A 417 -23.69 -5.98 -24.48
CA GLY A 417 -23.43 -6.10 -25.91
C GLY A 417 -21.99 -6.47 -26.27
N GLN A 418 -21.14 -6.79 -25.28
CA GLN A 418 -19.80 -7.30 -25.51
C GLN A 418 -19.78 -8.84 -25.57
N PRO A 419 -18.91 -9.45 -26.39
CA PRO A 419 -18.72 -10.89 -26.43
C PRO A 419 -18.11 -11.43 -25.12
N LEU A 420 -18.49 -12.65 -24.74
CA LEU A 420 -18.08 -13.31 -23.49
C LEU A 420 -16.55 -13.29 -23.26
N GLU A 421 -15.78 -13.54 -24.32
CA GLU A 421 -14.31 -13.59 -24.28
C GLU A 421 -13.65 -12.24 -23.90
N GLN A 422 -14.32 -11.11 -24.20
CA GLN A 422 -13.83 -9.78 -23.82
C GLN A 422 -14.21 -9.44 -22.39
N ILE A 423 -15.39 -9.89 -21.94
CA ILE A 423 -15.85 -9.67 -20.57
C ILE A 423 -14.98 -10.43 -19.57
N VAL A 424 -14.61 -11.69 -19.87
CA VAL A 424 -13.74 -12.52 -18.99
C VAL A 424 -12.33 -11.92 -18.84
N ARG A 425 -11.90 -11.08 -19.78
CA ARG A 425 -10.60 -10.38 -19.71
C ARG A 425 -10.63 -9.12 -18.83
N VAL A 426 -11.82 -8.67 -18.43
CA VAL A 426 -11.95 -7.54 -17.50
C VAL A 426 -11.63 -8.04 -16.10
N SER A 427 -10.47 -7.65 -15.57
CA SER A 427 -10.04 -8.05 -14.23
C SER A 427 -11.02 -7.53 -13.16
N PRO A 428 -11.43 -8.36 -12.17
CA PRO A 428 -12.24 -7.91 -11.03
C PRO A 428 -11.60 -6.78 -10.21
N ASP A 429 -10.30 -6.51 -10.41
CA ASP A 429 -9.54 -5.48 -9.70
C ASP A 429 -10.11 -4.06 -9.86
N PHE A 430 -10.97 -3.81 -10.86
CA PHE A 430 -11.67 -2.52 -10.96
C PHE A 430 -12.58 -2.27 -9.75
N VAL A 431 -13.10 -3.31 -9.10
CA VAL A 431 -13.92 -3.22 -7.87
C VAL A 431 -13.08 -2.63 -6.73
N VAL A 432 -11.81 -3.01 -6.66
CA VAL A 432 -10.82 -2.46 -5.71
C VAL A 432 -10.44 -1.03 -6.09
N LEU A 433 -10.27 -0.74 -7.39
CA LEU A 433 -10.00 0.61 -7.89
C LEU A 433 -11.16 1.59 -7.68
N LEU A 434 -12.40 1.10 -7.60
CA LEU A 434 -13.61 1.86 -7.29
C LEU A 434 -13.97 1.87 -5.79
N GLY A 435 -13.21 1.19 -4.93
CA GLY A 435 -13.43 1.17 -3.48
C GLY A 435 -14.62 0.33 -3.00
N LEU A 436 -15.05 -0.64 -3.81
CA LEU A 436 -16.26 -1.45 -3.60
C LEU A 436 -16.02 -2.75 -2.80
N GLN A 437 -15.30 -2.70 -1.69
CA GLN A 437 -15.23 -3.83 -0.76
C GLN A 437 -16.17 -3.59 0.43
N GLN A 438 -17.25 -4.37 0.51
CA GLN A 438 -18.03 -4.51 1.73
C GLN A 438 -17.45 -5.62 2.60
N THR A 439 -17.20 -5.29 3.87
CA THR A 439 -17.01 -6.24 4.96
C THR A 439 -18.39 -6.67 5.46
N GLU A 440 -18.68 -7.96 5.48
CA GLU A 440 -19.83 -8.50 6.23
C GLU A 440 -19.60 -8.24 7.73
N GLU A 441 -20.31 -7.26 8.30
CA GLU A 441 -20.50 -7.15 9.74
C GLU A 441 -21.86 -7.75 10.11
N ALA A 442 -21.83 -8.82 10.91
CA ALA A 442 -23.01 -9.36 11.56
C ALA A 442 -23.53 -8.33 12.58
N HIS A 443 -24.61 -7.63 12.24
CA HIS A 443 -25.34 -6.81 13.20
C HIS A 443 -26.31 -7.67 14.01
N ASP A 444 -25.88 -8.04 15.21
CA ASP A 444 -26.78 -8.30 16.34
C ASP A 444 -27.17 -6.93 16.94
N SER A 445 -28.43 -6.55 16.81
CA SER A 445 -29.00 -5.39 17.50
C SER A 445 -30.31 -5.77 18.15
N SER A 446 -30.21 -6.34 19.35
CA SER A 446 -31.29 -6.35 20.33
C SER A 446 -31.46 -4.97 20.98
N ASN A 447 -32.71 -4.66 21.32
CA ASN A 447 -33.22 -3.59 22.18
C ASN A 447 -33.46 -2.21 21.55
N HIS A 448 -34.66 -2.05 20.99
CA HIS A 448 -35.61 -1.04 21.49
C HIS A 448 -37.05 -1.56 21.37
N VAL A 449 -37.72 -1.69 22.53
CA VAL A 449 -39.13 -2.08 22.69
C VAL A 449 -40.02 -0.83 22.56
N PRO A 450 -41.16 -0.87 21.85
CA PRO A 450 -42.16 0.20 21.94
C PRO A 450 -43.10 -0.01 23.13
N GLU A 451 -43.40 1.10 23.80
CA GLU A 451 -44.20 1.19 25.01
C GLU A 451 -45.73 1.00 24.75
N LYS A 452 -46.40 0.48 25.79
CA LYS A 452 -47.83 0.62 26.16
C LYS A 452 -48.87 -0.30 25.50
N ARG A 453 -49.32 -1.27 26.29
CA ARG A 453 -50.58 -1.16 27.06
C ARG A 453 -50.66 -2.25 28.14
N ARG A 454 -50.85 -1.82 29.39
CA ARG A 454 -51.25 -2.63 30.54
C ARG A 454 -52.57 -2.05 31.04
N VAL A 455 -53.62 -2.87 31.06
CA VAL A 455 -54.75 -2.73 31.98
C VAL A 455 -55.03 -4.12 32.53
N GLU A 456 -55.13 -4.16 33.86
CA GLU A 456 -55.58 -5.15 34.86
C GLU A 456 -56.56 -6.23 34.32
N ASN A 457 -56.67 -7.47 34.83
CA ASN A 457 -56.61 -8.00 36.21
C ASN A 457 -56.54 -9.56 36.15
N PRO A 458 -56.31 -10.28 37.28
CA PRO A 458 -55.95 -11.70 37.36
C PRO A 458 -57.15 -12.64 37.58
N ASN A 459 -56.99 -13.93 37.20
CA ASN A 459 -57.58 -15.15 37.80
C ASN A 459 -57.19 -16.36 36.93
N LEU A 460 -56.38 -17.29 37.44
CA LEU A 460 -56.77 -18.57 38.08
C LEU A 460 -57.04 -19.72 37.08
N ALA A 461 -56.30 -20.81 37.34
CA ALA A 461 -56.77 -22.21 37.34
C ALA A 461 -56.50 -23.12 36.11
N MET A 462 -55.66 -24.12 36.39
CA MET A 462 -55.95 -25.57 36.33
C MET A 462 -55.65 -26.39 35.07
N ASN A 463 -54.87 -27.46 35.33
CA ASN A 463 -54.88 -28.81 34.74
C ASN A 463 -54.46 -28.97 33.27
N GLY A 464 -53.66 -29.96 32.88
CA GLY A 464 -53.16 -31.17 33.53
C GLY A 464 -52.92 -32.25 32.46
N GLY A 465 -52.07 -33.25 32.76
CA GLY A 465 -52.00 -34.55 32.04
C GLY A 465 -51.00 -34.62 30.88
N ILE A 466 -49.77 -35.14 31.07
CA ILE A 466 -49.35 -36.56 31.13
C ILE A 466 -49.40 -37.26 29.76
N GLY A 467 -48.25 -37.82 29.34
CA GLY A 467 -48.21 -38.84 28.29
C GLY A 467 -46.82 -39.19 27.76
N ASN A 468 -45.99 -39.83 28.59
CA ASN A 468 -44.79 -40.56 28.19
C ASN A 468 -45.17 -41.75 27.28
N LEU A 469 -44.29 -42.19 26.36
CA LEU A 469 -43.78 -43.58 26.31
C LEU A 469 -42.76 -43.84 25.18
N ASN A 470 -41.85 -44.73 25.56
CA ASN A 470 -40.58 -45.19 24.98
C ASN A 470 -40.68 -46.11 23.75
N SER A 471 -39.46 -46.44 23.28
CA SER A 471 -38.98 -47.68 22.63
C SER A 471 -39.15 -47.74 21.12
N GLY A 472 -38.14 -48.12 20.33
CA GLY A 472 -36.94 -48.92 20.59
C GLY A 472 -36.96 -50.13 19.65
N GLU A 473 -35.81 -50.40 19.03
CA GLU A 473 -35.43 -51.62 18.27
C GLU A 473 -35.57 -51.62 16.73
N THR A 474 -34.41 -51.80 16.10
CA THR A 474 -34.13 -52.34 14.76
C THR A 474 -34.03 -53.88 14.88
N PRO A 475 -34.23 -54.71 13.81
CA PRO A 475 -33.13 -55.00 12.86
C PRO A 475 -33.50 -55.51 11.43
N ASN A 476 -32.49 -55.41 10.55
CA ASN A 476 -32.14 -56.24 9.38
C ASN A 476 -32.97 -56.25 8.07
N ASP A 477 -32.34 -55.66 7.05
CA ASP A 477 -31.96 -56.22 5.73
C ASP A 477 -32.92 -57.14 4.97
N LEU A 478 -33.31 -56.69 3.76
CA LEU A 478 -33.11 -57.43 2.49
C LEU A 478 -33.42 -56.51 1.28
N LYS A 479 -32.47 -56.46 0.34
CA LYS A 479 -32.52 -55.71 -0.93
C LYS A 479 -33.49 -56.30 -1.97
N LYS A 480 -34.23 -55.41 -2.64
CA LYS A 480 -34.57 -55.28 -4.09
C LYS A 480 -35.97 -54.62 -4.11
N ASP A 481 -36.21 -53.45 -4.69
CA ASP A 481 -36.01 -53.13 -6.10
C ASP A 481 -36.08 -51.60 -6.34
N SER A 482 -35.65 -51.22 -7.53
CA SER A 482 -35.57 -49.89 -8.14
C SER A 482 -36.73 -48.90 -7.92
N GLY A 483 -36.37 -47.62 -7.72
CA GLY A 483 -37.11 -46.47 -8.25
C GLY A 483 -38.04 -45.74 -7.28
N SER A 484 -37.53 -44.71 -6.61
CA SER A 484 -38.36 -43.59 -6.14
C SER A 484 -37.60 -42.28 -6.37
N GLY A 485 -37.61 -41.80 -7.61
CA GLY A 485 -37.30 -40.41 -7.89
C GLY A 485 -38.36 -39.54 -7.20
N SER A 486 -37.92 -38.50 -6.50
CA SER A 486 -38.78 -37.36 -6.24
C SER A 486 -39.28 -36.88 -7.60
N VAL A 487 -40.60 -36.87 -7.80
CA VAL A 487 -41.17 -36.38 -9.05
C VAL A 487 -40.93 -34.87 -9.05
N LEU A 488 -39.91 -34.43 -9.80
CA LEU A 488 -39.62 -33.02 -10.03
C LEU A 488 -40.91 -32.31 -10.47
N GLY A 489 -41.32 -31.29 -9.71
CA GLY A 489 -42.46 -30.46 -10.08
C GLY A 489 -42.22 -29.70 -11.40
N SER A 490 -43.25 -29.11 -11.98
CA SER A 490 -43.19 -28.43 -13.29
C SER A 490 -42.10 -27.35 -13.39
N ARG A 491 -41.76 -26.68 -12.28
CA ARG A 491 -40.63 -25.74 -12.21
C ARG A 491 -39.28 -26.45 -12.20
N GLY A 492 -39.13 -27.54 -11.45
CA GLY A 492 -37.91 -28.34 -11.42
C GLY A 492 -37.61 -28.98 -12.79
N MET A 493 -38.65 -29.47 -13.48
CA MET A 493 -38.52 -29.98 -14.85
C MET A 493 -38.07 -28.89 -15.84
N ARG A 494 -38.62 -27.67 -15.74
CA ARG A 494 -38.16 -26.54 -16.57
C ARG A 494 -36.71 -26.15 -16.30
N ILE A 495 -36.29 -26.17 -15.03
CA ILE A 495 -34.90 -25.90 -14.65
C ILE A 495 -33.99 -26.97 -15.26
N LYS A 496 -34.37 -28.25 -15.13
CA LYS A 496 -33.62 -29.36 -15.72
C LYS A 496 -33.52 -29.24 -17.25
N GLU A 497 -34.63 -29.05 -17.95
CA GLU A 497 -34.65 -28.90 -19.41
C GLU A 497 -33.81 -27.70 -19.88
N THR A 498 -33.84 -26.60 -19.14
CA THR A 498 -33.03 -25.41 -19.47
C THR A 498 -31.54 -25.71 -19.27
N LEU A 499 -31.15 -26.36 -18.18
CA LEU A 499 -29.75 -26.67 -17.91
C LEU A 499 -29.19 -27.73 -18.87
N GLU A 500 -29.99 -28.74 -19.25
CA GLU A 500 -29.60 -29.74 -20.25
C GLU A 500 -29.38 -29.08 -21.62
N LYS A 501 -30.30 -28.19 -22.02
CA LYS A 501 -30.24 -27.51 -23.32
C LYS A 501 -29.07 -26.54 -23.41
N GLU A 502 -28.86 -25.72 -22.38
CA GLU A 502 -27.93 -24.59 -22.47
C GLU A 502 -26.49 -24.97 -22.11
N LEU A 503 -26.29 -25.96 -21.23
CA LEU A 503 -24.95 -26.33 -20.74
C LEU A 503 -24.42 -27.62 -21.37
N SER A 504 -25.25 -28.38 -22.09
CA SER A 504 -24.90 -29.71 -22.62
C SER A 504 -24.09 -30.57 -21.63
N PRO A 505 -24.56 -30.70 -20.37
CA PRO A 505 -23.76 -31.28 -19.30
C PRO A 505 -23.58 -32.79 -19.52
N VAL A 506 -22.42 -33.29 -19.09
CA VAL A 506 -22.12 -34.74 -19.04
C VAL A 506 -22.94 -35.42 -17.95
N GLU A 507 -23.21 -34.69 -16.86
CA GLU A 507 -24.08 -35.15 -15.77
C GLU A 507 -24.89 -33.97 -15.21
N LEU A 508 -26.19 -34.17 -14.99
CA LEU A 508 -27.07 -33.19 -14.37
C LEU A 508 -28.04 -33.86 -13.40
N GLU A 509 -28.00 -33.42 -12.15
CA GLU A 509 -28.96 -33.78 -11.11
C GLU A 509 -29.64 -32.52 -10.56
N VAL A 510 -30.96 -32.59 -10.40
CA VAL A 510 -31.79 -31.53 -9.81
C VAL A 510 -32.69 -32.19 -8.78
N ASP A 511 -32.61 -31.75 -7.53
CA ASP A 511 -33.41 -32.28 -6.43
C ASP A 511 -34.21 -31.17 -5.73
N ASP A 512 -35.49 -31.41 -5.48
CA ASP A 512 -36.40 -30.45 -4.86
C ASP A 512 -36.37 -30.61 -3.33
N ILE A 513 -35.68 -29.67 -2.68
CA ILE A 513 -35.54 -29.64 -1.22
C ILE A 513 -36.50 -28.65 -0.57
N SER A 514 -37.52 -28.17 -1.29
CA SER A 514 -38.48 -27.18 -0.76
C SER A 514 -39.16 -27.67 0.54
N HIS A 515 -39.31 -28.98 0.70
CA HIS A 515 -39.84 -29.60 1.91
C HIS A 515 -38.97 -29.39 3.17
N GLN A 516 -37.65 -29.17 3.01
CA GLN A 516 -36.71 -28.95 4.12
C GLN A 516 -36.74 -27.51 4.65
N HIS A 517 -37.31 -26.58 3.88
CA HIS A 517 -37.34 -25.15 4.19
C HIS A 517 -38.75 -24.62 4.52
N ALA A 518 -39.77 -25.49 4.58
CA ALA A 518 -41.17 -25.11 4.75
C ALA A 518 -41.57 -24.65 6.19
N GLY A 519 -40.62 -24.58 7.14
CA GLY A 519 -40.90 -24.35 8.57
C GLY A 519 -40.74 -22.93 9.11
N LEU A 520 -40.29 -21.94 8.32
CA LEU A 520 -40.11 -20.55 8.77
C LEU A 520 -40.93 -19.59 7.89
N ILE A 521 -42.07 -19.17 8.44
CA ILE A 521 -42.99 -18.07 8.09
C ILE A 521 -42.70 -17.31 6.77
N GLY A 522 -43.60 -17.44 5.79
CA GLY A 522 -43.77 -16.48 4.71
C GLY A 522 -44.40 -17.07 3.44
N SER A 523 -45.65 -16.72 3.16
CA SER A 523 -46.49 -17.21 2.06
C SER A 523 -46.10 -16.67 0.67
N ASP A 524 -44.87 -16.90 0.21
CA ASP A 524 -44.41 -16.48 -1.12
C ASP A 524 -43.70 -17.62 -1.86
N GLY A 525 -44.38 -18.76 -2.05
CA GLY A 525 -44.13 -19.72 -3.15
C GLY A 525 -42.67 -20.06 -3.52
N ALA A 526 -41.74 -20.01 -2.57
CA ALA A 526 -40.31 -20.10 -2.79
C ALA A 526 -39.89 -21.57 -2.83
N THR A 527 -39.57 -22.06 -4.03
CA THR A 527 -39.10 -23.42 -4.27
C THR A 527 -37.58 -23.45 -4.21
N HIS A 528 -37.02 -24.36 -3.41
CA HIS A 528 -35.58 -24.52 -3.20
C HIS A 528 -35.11 -25.83 -3.85
N PHE A 529 -34.05 -25.77 -4.66
CA PHE A 529 -33.50 -26.92 -5.37
C PHE A 529 -32.01 -27.05 -5.12
N ASN A 530 -31.54 -28.27 -4.92
CA ASN A 530 -30.12 -28.59 -5.04
C ASN A 530 -29.85 -28.99 -6.49
N ILE A 531 -28.76 -28.46 -7.06
CA ILE A 531 -28.39 -28.69 -8.45
C ILE A 531 -26.93 -29.11 -8.52
N LYS A 532 -26.65 -30.22 -9.20
CA LYS A 532 -25.31 -30.67 -9.54
C LYS A 532 -25.19 -30.73 -11.06
N VAL A 533 -24.23 -29.98 -11.62
CA VAL A 533 -23.95 -29.96 -13.06
C VAL A 533 -22.49 -30.29 -13.28
N VAL A 534 -22.21 -31.27 -14.14
CA VAL A 534 -20.85 -31.63 -14.57
C VAL A 534 -20.79 -31.43 -16.08
N SER A 535 -19.95 -30.49 -16.54
CA SER A 535 -19.65 -30.29 -17.97
C SER A 535 -18.29 -30.91 -18.32
N GLN A 536 -18.09 -31.25 -19.60
CA GLN A 536 -16.75 -31.56 -20.10
C GLN A 536 -15.91 -30.28 -20.00
N GLU A 537 -14.71 -30.39 -19.43
CA GLU A 537 -13.76 -29.27 -19.37
C GLU A 537 -13.50 -28.73 -20.79
N LEU A 538 -13.53 -27.40 -20.93
CA LEU A 538 -12.99 -26.67 -22.08
C LEU A 538 -11.77 -25.86 -21.63
#